data_AF-A0A914S796-F1
#
_entry.id   AF-A0A914S796-F1
#
_cell.length_a   1.000
_cell.length_b   1.000
_cell.length_c   1.000
_cell.angle_alpha   90.00
_cell.angle_beta   90.00
_cell.angle_gamma   90.00
#
_symmetry.space_group_name_H-M   'P 1'
#
loop_
_entity.id
_entity.type
_entity.pdbx_description
1 polymer ?
#
loop_
_entity_poly.entity_id
_entity_poly.type
_entity_poly.pdbx_seq_one_letter_code
_entity_poly.pdbx_strand_id
1 'polypeptide(L)'
;MQSLIIRPLRLLLPIAFLLIANTFASRKYHRYFPRRYDLTLSVRNHNVTEAKFFRLNGVGHTADFYVAPGDVFTKTYELIAAK
;
A
#
# COMPACT_ATOMS: atom_id res chain seq x y z
N MET A 1 -24.70 28.21 49.02
CA MET A 1 -24.48 26.81 48.60
C MET A 1 -24.51 26.61 47.07
N GLN A 2 -25.23 27.41 46.28
CA GLN A 2 -25.28 27.24 44.82
C GLN A 2 -23.94 27.51 44.10
N SER A 3 -23.12 28.47 44.59
CA SER A 3 -21.85 28.85 43.96
C SER A 3 -20.71 27.81 44.09
N LEU A 4 -20.79 26.92 45.08
CA LEU A 4 -19.80 25.87 45.34
C LEU A 4 -19.90 24.71 44.33
N ILE A 5 -21.07 24.49 43.75
CA ILE A 5 -21.34 23.42 42.78
C ILE A 5 -21.14 23.91 41.33
N ILE A 6 -21.42 25.19 41.07
CA ILE A 6 -21.32 25.76 39.72
C ILE A 6 -19.86 25.86 39.25
N ARG A 7 -18.91 26.11 40.15
CA ARG A 7 -17.46 26.22 39.83
C ARG A 7 -16.83 24.93 39.31
N PRO A 8 -16.94 23.77 40.00
CA PRO A 8 -16.40 22.52 39.48
C PRO A 8 -17.15 22.06 38.22
N LEU A 9 -18.46 22.29 38.14
CA LEU A 9 -19.25 21.95 36.97
C LEU A 9 -18.80 22.71 35.71
N ARG A 10 -18.45 24.00 35.84
CA ARG A 10 -17.90 24.81 34.74
C ARG A 10 -16.53 24.35 34.25
N LEU A 11 -15.73 23.70 35.09
CA LEU A 11 -14.42 23.17 34.71
C LEU A 11 -14.50 21.73 34.16
N LEU A 12 -15.43 20.93 34.66
CA LEU A 12 -15.63 19.55 34.21
C LEU A 12 -16.24 19.46 32.80
N LEU A 13 -17.13 20.39 32.45
CA LEU A 13 -17.80 20.44 31.14
C LEU A 13 -16.83 20.56 29.94
N PRO A 14 -15.87 21.51 29.93
CA PRO A 14 -14.91 21.62 28.83
C PRO A 14 -13.94 20.44 28.78
N ILE A 15 -13.56 19.86 29.93
CA ILE A 15 -12.69 18.67 29.98
C ILE A 15 -13.41 17.46 29.38
N ALA A 16 -14.67 17.23 29.76
CA ALA A 16 -15.49 16.17 29.19
C ALA A 16 -15.68 16.36 27.68
N PHE A 17 -15.92 17.60 27.23
CA PHE A 17 -16.03 17.92 25.81
C PHE A 17 -14.73 17.63 25.04
N LEU A 18 -13.58 18.01 25.59
CA LEU A 18 -12.27 17.80 24.98
C LEU A 18 -11.92 16.30 24.88
N LEU A 19 -12.25 15.52 25.91
CA LEU A 19 -12.08 14.06 25.91
C LEU A 19 -12.98 13.40 24.85
N ILE A 20 -14.25 13.78 24.78
CA ILE A 20 -15.20 13.25 23.80
C ILE A 20 -14.73 13.61 22.37
N ALA A 21 -14.38 14.86 22.11
CA ALA A 21 -13.89 15.31 20.80
C ALA A 21 -12.66 14.52 20.33
N ASN A 22 -11.72 14.21 21.24
CA ASN A 22 -10.52 13.45 20.91
C ASN A 22 -10.85 11.98 20.55
N THR A 23 -11.82 11.36 21.23
CA THR A 23 -12.27 10.01 20.87
C THR A 23 -12.93 9.92 19.48
N PHE A 24 -13.57 11.00 19.02
CA PHE A 24 -14.11 11.08 17.66
C PHE A 24 -13.03 11.36 16.61
N ALA A 25 -12.00 12.15 16.94
CA ALA A 25 -10.90 12.46 16.03
C ALA A 25 -9.97 11.27 15.75
N SER A 26 -9.80 10.36 16.73
CA SER A 26 -8.91 9.18 16.63
C SER A 26 -9.37 8.14 15.59
N ARG A 27 -10.65 8.18 15.15
CA ARG A 27 -11.20 7.17 14.22
C ARG A 27 -10.91 7.42 12.73
N LYS A 28 -9.95 8.28 12.37
CA LYS A 28 -9.43 8.33 11.00
C LYS A 28 -8.44 7.20 10.75
N TYR A 29 -8.90 5.95 10.88
CA TYR A 29 -8.22 4.83 10.24
C TYR A 29 -8.38 5.01 8.74
N HIS A 30 -7.28 5.33 8.05
CA HIS A 30 -7.27 5.35 6.61
C HIS A 30 -7.46 3.92 6.13
N ARG A 31 -8.69 3.59 5.69
CA ARG A 31 -9.02 2.27 5.17
C ARG A 31 -8.12 2.03 3.96
N TYR A 32 -7.19 1.09 4.09
CA TYR A 32 -6.31 0.73 2.99
C TYR A 32 -7.16 0.01 1.94
N PHE A 33 -7.23 0.58 0.74
CA PHE A 33 -7.83 -0.06 -0.41
C PHE A 33 -6.70 -0.61 -1.28
N PRO A 34 -6.57 -1.94 -1.41
CA PRO A 34 -5.55 -2.53 -2.27
C PRO A 34 -5.78 -2.03 -3.70
N ARG A 35 -4.73 -1.47 -4.30
CA ARG A 35 -4.76 -1.01 -5.70
C ARG A 35 -4.21 -2.12 -6.58
N ARG A 36 -4.91 -2.33 -7.71
CA ARG A 36 -4.47 -3.23 -8.78
C ARG A 36 -3.62 -2.44 -9.76
N TYR A 37 -2.52 -3.03 -10.21
CA TYR A 37 -1.58 -2.44 -11.15
C TYR A 37 -1.21 -3.48 -12.19
N ASP A 38 -1.08 -3.05 -13.44
CA ASP A 38 -0.53 -3.87 -14.51
C ASP A 38 0.96 -3.54 -14.68
N LEU A 39 1.83 -4.46 -14.29
CA LEU A 39 3.26 -4.34 -14.49
C LEU A 39 3.65 -5.00 -15.80
N THR A 40 4.10 -4.22 -16.77
CA THR A 40 4.68 -4.74 -18.01
C THR A 40 6.19 -4.74 -17.92
N LEU A 41 6.79 -5.91 -18.13
CA LEU A 41 8.23 -6.12 -18.08
C LEU A 41 8.74 -6.60 -19.43
N SER A 42 9.82 -5.99 -19.91
CA SER A 42 10.47 -6.34 -21.17
C SER A 42 11.95 -6.63 -20.94
N VAL A 43 12.42 -7.79 -21.40
CA VAL A 43 13.81 -8.23 -21.32
C VAL A 43 14.34 -8.47 -22.72
N ARG A 44 15.37 -7.73 -23.10
CA ARG A 44 16.05 -7.89 -24.39
C ARG A 44 17.35 -8.66 -24.21
N ASN A 45 17.58 -9.67 -25.04
CA ASN A 45 18.88 -10.28 -25.13
C ASN A 45 19.73 -9.50 -26.14
N HIS A 46 20.68 -8.71 -25.63
CA HIS A 46 21.63 -7.97 -26.46
C HIS A 46 22.77 -8.84 -27.00
N ASN A 47 22.90 -10.09 -26.51
CA ASN A 47 23.81 -11.04 -27.13
C ASN A 47 23.24 -11.45 -28.48
N VAL A 48 24.05 -11.35 -29.53
CA VAL A 48 23.69 -11.71 -30.91
C VAL A 48 24.07 -13.15 -31.27
N THR A 49 24.78 -13.87 -30.40
CA THR A 49 25.21 -15.24 -30.68
C THR A 49 24.54 -16.30 -29.82
N GLU A 50 24.15 -16.00 -28.59
CA GLU A 50 23.65 -17.01 -27.64
C GLU A 50 22.27 -16.67 -27.08
N ALA A 51 21.41 -17.69 -27.02
CA ALA A 51 20.13 -17.61 -26.31
C ALA A 51 20.38 -17.61 -24.81
N LYS A 52 19.67 -16.73 -24.07
CA LYS A 52 19.77 -16.64 -22.62
C LYS A 52 18.51 -17.11 -21.93
N PHE A 53 18.70 -17.90 -20.89
CA PHE A 53 17.65 -18.27 -19.95
C PHE A 53 17.49 -17.19 -18.89
N PHE A 54 16.25 -16.81 -18.61
CA PHE A 54 15.90 -15.89 -17.54
C PHE A 54 14.79 -16.49 -16.68
N ARG A 55 14.91 -16.29 -15.37
CA ARG A 55 13.87 -16.57 -14.38
C ARG A 55 13.49 -15.27 -13.70
N LEU A 56 12.22 -14.88 -13.83
CA LEU A 56 11.65 -13.78 -13.08
C LEU A 56 10.96 -14.33 -11.83
N ASN A 57 11.43 -13.92 -10.65
CA ASN A 57 10.85 -14.29 -9.36
C ASN A 57 10.14 -13.08 -8.75
N GLY A 58 8.82 -13.19 -8.57
CA GLY A 58 7.98 -12.25 -7.84
C GLY A 58 7.14 -12.97 -6.78
N VAL A 59 6.55 -12.20 -5.87
CA VAL A 59 5.62 -12.74 -4.86
C VAL A 59 4.40 -13.32 -5.58
N GLY A 60 4.27 -14.66 -5.58
CA GLY A 60 3.16 -15.37 -6.25
C GLY A 60 3.30 -15.52 -7.77
N HIS A 61 4.37 -15.03 -8.38
CA HIS A 61 4.60 -15.10 -9.82
C HIS A 61 6.02 -15.55 -10.11
N THR A 62 6.17 -16.72 -10.74
CA THR A 62 7.45 -17.16 -11.33
C THR A 62 7.26 -17.32 -12.83
N ALA A 63 8.17 -16.76 -13.61
CA ALA A 63 8.18 -16.93 -15.06
C ALA A 63 9.57 -17.30 -15.53
N ASP A 64 9.66 -18.47 -16.16
CA ASP A 64 10.86 -18.99 -16.80
C ASP A 64 10.72 -18.81 -18.31
N PHE A 65 11.69 -18.19 -18.95
CA PHE A 65 11.66 -17.96 -20.39
C PHE A 65 13.07 -17.92 -20.99
N TYR A 66 13.14 -18.30 -22.26
CA TYR A 66 14.33 -18.20 -23.09
C TYR A 66 14.18 -17.00 -24.02
N VAL A 67 15.24 -16.19 -24.13
CA VAL A 67 15.30 -15.10 -25.10
C VAL A 67 16.39 -15.42 -26.10
N ALA A 68 15.99 -15.66 -27.34
CA ALA A 68 16.89 -15.90 -28.45
C ALA A 68 17.81 -14.68 -28.69
N PRO A 69 18.93 -14.83 -29.41
CA PRO A 69 19.80 -13.71 -29.70
C PRO A 69 19.07 -12.61 -30.46
N GLY A 70 19.18 -11.36 -30.01
CA GLY A 70 18.52 -10.20 -30.63
C GLY A 70 17.03 -10.03 -30.30
N ASP A 71 16.39 -11.03 -29.71
CA ASP A 71 14.96 -11.02 -29.37
C ASP A 71 14.64 -10.28 -28.07
N VAL A 72 13.34 -9.99 -27.92
CA VAL A 72 12.77 -9.33 -26.74
C VAL A 72 11.62 -10.18 -26.19
N PHE A 73 11.70 -10.51 -24.91
CA PHE A 73 10.56 -11.03 -24.17
C PHE A 73 9.79 -9.88 -23.54
N THR A 74 8.47 -9.86 -23.72
CA THR A 74 7.58 -8.89 -23.07
C THR A 74 6.41 -9.62 -22.43
N LYS A 75 6.10 -9.30 -21.17
CA LYS A 75 4.96 -9.87 -20.45
C LYS A 75 4.38 -8.87 -19.46
N THR A 76 3.05 -8.89 -19.34
CA THR A 76 2.30 -8.07 -18.39
C THR A 76 1.76 -8.95 -17.25
N TYR A 77 1.87 -8.44 -16.03
CA TYR A 77 1.42 -9.10 -14.80
C TYR A 77 0.43 -8.19 -14.07
N GLU A 78 -0.71 -8.73 -13.68
CA GLU A 78 -1.63 -8.05 -12.76
C GLU A 78 -1.11 -8.24 -11.33
N LEU A 79 -0.81 -7.13 -10.66
CA LEU A 79 -0.29 -7.09 -9.30
C LEU A 79 -1.29 -6.40 -8.38
N ILE A 80 -1.38 -6.91 -7.16
CA ILE A 80 -2.11 -6.26 -6.07
C ILE A 80 -1.05 -5.71 -5.11
N ALA A 81 -0.95 -4.39 -5.00
CA ALA A 81 -0.13 -3.84 -3.92
C ALA A 81 -0.88 -4.07 -2.60
N ALA A 82 -0.24 -4.81 -1.71
CA ALA A 82 -0.55 -4.80 -0.28
C ALA A 82 0.50 -3.92 0.42
N LYS A 83 0.06 -3.13 1.40
CA LYS A 83 0.94 -2.24 2.18
C LYS A 83 1.67 -3.01 3.27
#